data_AF-A0A522X197-F1
#
_entry.id   AF-A0A522X197-F1
#
_cell.length_a   1.000
_cell.length_b   1.000
_cell.length_c   1.000
_cell.angle_alpha   90.00
_cell.angle_beta   90.00
_cell.angle_gamma   90.00
#
_symmetry.space_group_name_H-M   'P 1'
#
loop_
_entity.id
_entity.type
_entity.pdbx_description
1 polymer ?
#
loop_
_entity_poly.entity_id
_entity_poly.type
_entity_poly.pdbx_seq_one_letter_code
_entity_poly.pdbx_strand_id
1 'polypeptide(L)'
;MAQEKDYLRNQGSNAVSAIIKGIDRDVERGEDALMLGFCVVMLSSTFAPVAPPNILLPLVALTFAISAGFARKNYHNMERKLLESMAQLDGHDKNILHPIAAVFTDYPMHSLAESFNPLKNLKRTWKSALGGLLINPLWMPIFYVMGMQIIEEKNLGILNKAIIGVEQKISSLSPLRNEHEIT
;
A
#
# COMPACT_ATOMS: atom_id res chain seq x y z
N MET A 1 -40.96 23.63 7.68
CA MET A 1 -40.73 22.18 7.54
C MET A 1 -39.58 21.92 6.55
N ALA A 2 -38.35 22.31 6.87
CA ALA A 2 -37.18 22.17 5.96
C ALA A 2 -36.04 21.31 6.55
N GLN A 3 -36.15 20.88 7.80
CA GLN A 3 -35.04 20.30 8.57
C GLN A 3 -34.90 18.78 8.44
N GLU A 4 -35.89 18.09 7.85
CA GLU A 4 -35.93 16.62 7.81
C GLU A 4 -35.23 16.01 6.58
N LYS A 5 -34.98 16.81 5.53
CA LYS A 5 -34.34 16.32 4.29
C LYS A 5 -32.81 16.31 4.33
N ASP A 6 -32.19 16.95 5.32
CA ASP A 6 -30.72 17.07 5.37
C ASP A 6 -30.04 15.90 6.08
N TYR A 7 -30.78 15.17 6.92
CA TYR A 7 -30.27 13.95 7.59
C TYR A 7 -30.09 12.77 6.63
N LEU A 8 -30.90 12.67 5.57
CA LEU A 8 -30.81 11.57 4.59
C LEU A 8 -29.74 11.83 3.52
N ARG A 9 -29.35 13.09 3.29
CA ARG A 9 -28.36 13.46 2.28
C ARG A 9 -26.91 13.38 2.77
N ASN A 10 -26.71 13.29 4.09
CA ASN A 10 -25.41 13.14 4.75
C ASN A 10 -24.99 11.67 5.01
N GLN A 11 -25.83 10.68 4.70
CA GLN A 11 -25.44 9.27 4.86
C GLN A 11 -24.41 8.81 3.83
N GLY A 12 -24.53 9.23 2.57
CA GLY A 12 -23.57 8.87 1.50
C GLY A 12 -22.18 9.48 1.71
N SER A 13 -22.10 10.78 2.05
CA SER A 13 -20.80 11.43 2.30
C SER A 13 -20.10 10.90 3.55
N ASN A 14 -20.86 10.52 4.59
CA ASN A 14 -20.32 9.85 5.77
C ASN A 14 -19.83 8.43 5.47
N ALA A 15 -20.54 7.66 4.65
CA ALA A 15 -20.14 6.30 4.27
C ALA A 15 -18.85 6.31 3.43
N VAL A 16 -18.76 7.20 2.44
CA VAL A 16 -17.56 7.38 1.61
C VAL A 16 -16.38 7.83 2.46
N SER A 17 -16.56 8.81 3.34
CA SER A 17 -15.51 9.29 4.25
C SER A 17 -15.01 8.18 5.20
N ALA A 18 -15.93 7.36 5.73
CA ALA A 18 -15.56 6.23 6.58
C ALA A 18 -14.75 5.16 5.82
N ILE A 19 -15.11 4.87 4.57
CA ILE A 19 -14.38 3.93 3.71
C ILE A 19 -12.98 4.47 3.41
N ILE A 20 -12.88 5.75 3.02
CA ILE A 20 -11.60 6.40 2.72
C ILE A 20 -10.69 6.35 3.95
N LYS A 21 -11.18 6.76 5.12
CA LYS A 21 -10.42 6.72 6.38
C LYS A 21 -10.00 5.30 6.77
N GLY A 22 -10.84 4.32 6.47
CA GLY A 22 -10.53 2.90 6.69
C GLY A 22 -9.38 2.41 5.81
N ILE A 23 -9.39 2.80 4.54
CA ILE A 23 -8.33 2.45 3.57
C ILE A 23 -7.05 3.21 3.89
N ASP A 24 -7.13 4.50 4.20
CA ASP A 24 -6.00 5.32 4.60
C ASP A 24 -5.23 4.70 5.79
N ARG A 25 -5.94 4.29 6.84
CA ARG A 25 -5.34 3.58 7.97
C ARG A 25 -4.72 2.23 7.58
N ASP A 26 -5.34 1.51 6.64
CA ASP A 26 -4.75 0.26 6.15
C ASP A 26 -3.51 0.54 5.27
N VAL A 27 -3.44 1.64 4.52
CA VAL A 27 -2.25 2.06 3.78
C VAL A 27 -1.11 2.38 4.75
N GLU A 28 -1.37 3.18 5.78
CA GLU A 28 -0.41 3.52 6.84
C GLU A 28 0.18 2.25 7.47
N ARG A 29 -0.65 1.25 7.79
CA ARG A 29 -0.18 -0.05 8.29
C ARG A 29 0.72 -0.80 7.31
N GLY A 30 0.45 -0.68 6.02
CA GLY A 30 1.29 -1.27 4.97
C GLY A 30 2.65 -0.59 4.92
N GLU A 31 2.67 0.74 4.96
CA GLU A 31 3.90 1.56 4.98
C GLU A 31 4.71 1.30 6.26
N ASP A 32 4.05 1.24 7.42
CA ASP A 32 4.67 0.89 8.71
C ASP A 32 5.34 -0.48 8.68
N ALA A 33 4.69 -1.49 8.09
CA ALA A 33 5.26 -2.83 7.98
C ALA A 33 6.57 -2.82 7.17
N LEU A 34 6.61 -2.07 6.07
CA LEU A 34 7.82 -1.91 5.26
C LEU A 34 8.89 -1.10 5.99
N MET A 35 8.50 0.00 6.64
CA MET A 35 9.40 0.85 7.41
C MET A 35 10.04 0.07 8.57
N LEU A 36 9.28 -0.75 9.30
CA LEU A 36 9.82 -1.64 10.32
C LEU A 36 10.86 -2.60 9.75
N GLY A 37 10.58 -3.20 8.59
CA GLY A 37 11.55 -4.03 7.87
C GLY A 37 12.85 -3.28 7.57
N PHE A 38 12.77 -2.06 7.05
CA PHE A 38 13.93 -1.22 6.80
C PHE A 38 14.69 -0.86 8.09
N CYS A 39 13.99 -0.46 9.15
CA CYS A 39 14.59 -0.12 10.44
C CYS A 39 15.37 -1.29 11.03
N VAL A 40 14.79 -2.50 11.02
CA VAL A 40 15.46 -3.72 11.51
C VAL A 40 16.71 -4.03 10.68
N VAL A 41 16.64 -3.85 9.35
CA VAL A 41 17.81 -4.06 8.50
C VAL A 41 18.89 -3.01 8.71
N MET A 42 18.54 -1.75 8.91
CA MET A 42 19.52 -0.71 9.24
C MET A 42 20.25 -1.02 10.55
N LEU A 43 19.53 -1.54 11.55
CA LEU A 43 20.10 -2.01 12.83
C LEU A 43 21.02 -3.23 12.67
N SER A 44 20.93 -3.98 11.58
CA SER A 44 21.80 -5.15 11.35
C SER A 44 23.29 -4.78 11.33
N SER A 45 23.63 -3.54 10.92
CA SER A 45 25.00 -3.01 10.93
C SER A 45 25.61 -3.00 12.34
N THR A 46 24.80 -2.74 13.37
CA THR A 46 25.20 -2.80 14.79
C THR A 46 25.60 -4.20 15.23
N PHE A 47 25.03 -5.24 14.59
CA PHE A 47 25.30 -6.64 14.91
C PHE A 47 26.40 -7.26 14.04
N ALA A 48 26.90 -6.56 13.02
CA ALA A 48 27.98 -7.04 12.15
C ALA A 48 29.28 -7.44 12.89
N PRO A 49 29.69 -6.77 13.99
CA PRO A 49 30.87 -7.18 14.75
C PRO A 49 30.70 -8.47 15.56
N VAL A 50 29.46 -8.86 15.87
CA VAL A 50 29.13 -9.96 16.80
C VAL A 50 28.47 -11.17 16.14
N ALA A 51 27.88 -11.01 14.95
CA ALA A 51 27.24 -12.11 14.21
C ALA A 51 27.93 -12.35 12.85
N PRO A 52 28.23 -13.61 12.50
CA PRO A 52 28.84 -13.92 11.22
C PRO A 52 27.87 -13.65 10.05
N PRO A 53 28.38 -13.28 8.85
CA PRO A 53 27.55 -12.97 7.68
C PRO A 53 26.58 -14.08 7.28
N ASN A 54 26.97 -15.34 7.46
CA ASN A 54 26.13 -16.52 7.15
C ASN A 54 24.87 -16.63 8.02
N ILE A 55 24.81 -15.89 9.14
CA ILE A 55 23.64 -15.81 10.01
C ILE A 55 22.93 -14.47 9.78
N LEU A 56 23.70 -13.37 9.78
CA LEU A 56 23.15 -12.03 9.72
C LEU A 56 22.45 -11.73 8.38
N LEU A 57 23.06 -12.11 7.25
CA LEU A 57 22.53 -11.80 5.91
C LEU A 57 21.22 -12.56 5.60
N PRO A 58 21.09 -13.86 5.93
CA PRO A 58 19.81 -14.55 5.82
C PRO A 58 18.72 -13.95 6.71
N LEU A 59 19.04 -13.50 7.92
CA LEU A 59 18.06 -12.83 8.81
C LEU A 59 17.59 -11.48 8.25
N VAL A 60 18.50 -10.71 7.64
CA VAL A 60 18.17 -9.48 6.91
C VAL A 60 17.23 -9.79 5.74
N ALA A 61 17.55 -10.80 4.93
CA ALA A 61 16.69 -11.21 3.82
C ALA A 61 15.31 -11.69 4.31
N LEU A 62 15.27 -12.45 5.41
CA LEU A 62 14.03 -12.93 6.00
C LEU A 62 13.16 -11.78 6.51
N THR A 63 13.76 -10.79 7.19
CA THR A 63 13.07 -9.59 7.64
C THR A 63 12.38 -8.88 6.47
N PHE A 64 13.12 -8.61 5.39
CA PHE A 64 12.56 -7.99 4.19
C PHE A 64 11.48 -8.84 3.52
N ALA A 65 11.65 -10.17 3.49
CA ALA A 65 10.64 -11.07 2.94
C ALA A 65 9.34 -11.02 3.75
N ILE A 66 9.44 -10.98 5.08
CA ILE A 66 8.29 -10.92 5.98
C ILE A 66 7.58 -9.56 5.86
N SER A 67 8.31 -8.44 5.92
CA SER A 67 7.72 -7.10 5.79
C SER A 67 7.01 -6.91 4.45
N ALA A 68 7.67 -7.24 3.34
CA ALA A 68 7.06 -7.19 2.01
C ALA A 68 5.87 -8.15 1.88
N GLY A 69 5.94 -9.31 2.53
CA GLY A 69 4.83 -10.26 2.61
C GLY A 69 3.60 -9.70 3.31
N PHE A 70 3.80 -9.05 4.47
CA PHE A 70 2.75 -8.38 5.21
C PHE A 70 2.14 -7.21 4.43
N ALA A 71 2.97 -6.35 3.84
CA ALA A 71 2.50 -5.23 3.02
C ALA A 71 1.66 -5.70 1.83
N ARG A 72 2.11 -6.74 1.11
CA ARG A 72 1.35 -7.32 0.00
C ARG A 72 0.02 -7.95 0.43
N LYS A 73 0.02 -8.71 1.53
CA LYS A 73 -1.21 -9.27 2.08
C LYS A 73 -2.18 -8.16 2.48
N ASN A 74 -1.66 -7.09 3.07
CA ASN A 74 -2.44 -5.92 3.44
C ASN A 74 -3.03 -5.23 2.21
N TYR A 75 -2.26 -5.08 1.13
CA TYR A 75 -2.72 -4.52 -0.14
C TYR A 75 -3.92 -5.27 -0.74
N HIS A 76 -3.85 -6.61 -0.83
CA HIS A 76 -4.99 -7.40 -1.29
C HIS A 76 -6.21 -7.33 -0.35
N ASN A 77 -5.98 -7.21 0.96
CA ASN A 77 -7.07 -7.01 1.91
C ASN A 77 -7.75 -5.65 1.70
N MET A 78 -6.99 -4.59 1.40
CA MET A 78 -7.54 -3.27 1.07
C MET A 78 -8.37 -3.31 -0.20
N GLU A 79 -7.85 -3.93 -1.27
CA GLU A 79 -8.56 -4.12 -2.53
C GLU A 79 -9.91 -4.82 -2.30
N ARG A 80 -9.90 -5.96 -1.60
CA ARG A 80 -11.12 -6.72 -1.30
C ARG A 80 -12.12 -5.90 -0.50
N LYS A 81 -11.68 -5.27 0.60
CA LYS A 81 -12.55 -4.45 1.46
C LYS A 81 -13.15 -3.28 0.68
N LEU A 82 -12.37 -2.64 -0.19
CA LEU A 82 -12.85 -1.53 -1.02
C LEU A 82 -13.91 -2.01 -2.00
N LEU A 83 -13.67 -3.10 -2.73
CA LEU A 83 -14.64 -3.65 -3.68
C LEU A 83 -15.94 -4.10 -3.01
N GLU A 84 -15.84 -4.77 -1.85
CA GLU A 84 -16.99 -5.16 -1.04
C GLU A 84 -17.78 -3.92 -0.55
N SER A 85 -17.09 -2.88 -0.10
CA SER A 85 -17.71 -1.63 0.35
C SER A 85 -18.36 -0.88 -0.81
N MET A 86 -17.70 -0.84 -1.97
CA MET A 86 -18.23 -0.21 -3.18
C MET A 86 -19.46 -0.94 -3.70
N ALA A 87 -19.57 -2.27 -3.58
CA ALA A 87 -20.75 -3.00 -4.05
C ALA A 87 -22.07 -2.48 -3.43
N GLN A 88 -22.01 -2.00 -2.20
CA GLN A 88 -23.16 -1.54 -1.41
C GLN A 88 -23.52 -0.06 -1.63
N LEU A 89 -22.71 0.70 -2.39
CA LEU A 89 -22.87 2.13 -2.58
C LEU A 89 -23.71 2.49 -3.82
N ASP A 90 -24.27 3.70 -3.80
CA ASP A 90 -24.95 4.31 -4.93
C ASP A 90 -23.96 4.80 -6.01
N GLY A 91 -24.46 5.05 -7.23
CA GLY A 91 -23.62 5.38 -8.39
C GLY A 91 -22.74 6.62 -8.21
N HIS A 92 -23.20 7.63 -7.46
CA HIS A 92 -22.40 8.83 -7.18
C HIS A 92 -21.22 8.53 -6.24
N ASP A 93 -21.48 7.81 -5.15
CA ASP A 93 -20.45 7.44 -4.16
C ASP A 93 -19.43 6.46 -4.75
N LYS A 94 -19.89 5.54 -5.62
CA LYS A 94 -19.01 4.68 -6.43
C LYS A 94 -18.07 5.50 -7.32
N ASN A 95 -18.57 6.55 -7.96
CA ASN A 95 -17.74 7.41 -8.83
C ASN A 95 -16.68 8.18 -8.03
N ILE A 96 -16.97 8.56 -6.78
CA ILE A 96 -15.99 9.23 -5.90
C ILE A 96 -14.86 8.28 -5.54
N LEU A 97 -15.15 7.00 -5.26
CA LEU A 97 -14.17 5.98 -4.90
C LEU A 97 -13.46 5.33 -6.10
N HIS A 98 -14.01 5.46 -7.31
CA HIS A 98 -13.46 4.87 -8.53
C HIS A 98 -11.96 5.17 -8.75
N PRO A 99 -11.44 6.40 -8.52
CA PRO A 99 -10.02 6.67 -8.66
C PRO A 99 -9.12 5.82 -7.75
N ILE A 100 -9.59 5.47 -6.54
CA ILE A 100 -8.86 4.58 -5.62
C ILE A 100 -8.94 3.13 -6.12
N ALA A 101 -10.13 2.68 -6.55
CA ALA A 101 -10.31 1.34 -7.11
C ALA A 101 -9.48 1.11 -8.38
N ALA A 102 -9.35 2.13 -9.24
CA ALA A 102 -8.55 2.07 -10.45
C ALA A 102 -7.07 1.78 -10.16
N VAL A 103 -6.51 2.28 -9.05
CA VAL A 103 -5.12 1.99 -8.66
C VAL A 103 -4.87 0.49 -8.52
N PHE A 104 -5.81 -0.28 -7.97
CA PHE A 104 -5.65 -1.73 -7.82
C PHE A 104 -5.64 -2.46 -9.17
N THR A 105 -6.32 -1.90 -10.18
CA THR A 105 -6.34 -2.44 -11.55
C THR A 105 -5.10 -2.04 -12.33
N ASP A 106 -4.65 -0.80 -12.18
CA ASP A 106 -3.49 -0.24 -12.89
C ASP A 106 -2.16 -0.71 -12.30
N TYR A 107 -2.12 -0.97 -11.00
CA TYR A 107 -0.94 -1.39 -10.24
C TYR A 107 -1.19 -2.68 -9.44
N PRO A 108 -1.57 -3.78 -10.11
CA PRO A 108 -1.90 -5.02 -9.42
C PRO A 108 -0.66 -5.58 -8.71
N MET A 109 -0.85 -6.04 -7.48
CA MET A 109 0.17 -6.83 -6.81
C MET A 109 0.04 -8.29 -7.21
N HIS A 110 1.10 -8.86 -7.77
CA HIS A 110 1.16 -10.29 -8.02
C HIS A 110 1.14 -11.08 -6.71
N SER A 111 0.72 -12.35 -6.76
CA SER A 111 0.75 -13.23 -5.58
C SER A 111 2.16 -13.36 -4.99
N LEU A 112 2.26 -13.76 -3.72
CA LEU A 112 3.57 -14.06 -3.09
C LEU A 112 4.29 -15.18 -3.84
N ALA A 113 3.59 -16.24 -4.23
CA ALA A 113 4.17 -17.35 -4.99
C ALA A 113 4.77 -16.87 -6.32
N GLU A 114 4.09 -15.97 -7.01
CA GLU A 114 4.59 -15.37 -8.23
C GLU A 114 5.78 -14.44 -7.98
N SER A 115 5.72 -13.63 -6.93
CA SER A 115 6.79 -12.69 -6.56
C SER A 115 8.06 -13.41 -6.08
N PHE A 116 7.95 -14.52 -5.36
CA PHE A 116 9.12 -15.30 -4.94
C PHE A 116 9.65 -16.23 -6.04
N ASN A 117 8.97 -16.35 -7.18
CA ASN A 117 9.44 -17.20 -8.27
C ASN A 117 10.53 -16.50 -9.10
N PRO A 118 11.80 -16.95 -9.03
CA PRO A 118 12.90 -16.30 -9.75
C PRO A 118 12.78 -16.43 -11.27
N LEU A 119 12.13 -17.49 -11.76
CA LEU A 119 11.90 -17.73 -13.19
C LEU A 119 10.85 -16.80 -13.77
N LYS A 120 9.87 -16.40 -12.97
CA LYS A 120 8.87 -15.40 -13.37
C LYS A 120 9.40 -13.96 -13.25
N ASN A 121 10.42 -13.73 -12.44
CA ASN A 121 10.98 -12.40 -12.16
C ASN A 121 12.41 -12.25 -12.67
N LEU A 122 12.70 -12.69 -13.90
CA LEU A 122 14.05 -12.72 -14.47
C LEU A 122 14.80 -11.40 -14.37
N LYS A 123 14.12 -10.27 -14.62
CA LYS A 123 14.73 -8.94 -14.50
C LYS A 123 15.21 -8.64 -13.07
N ARG A 124 14.42 -9.02 -12.06
CA ARG A 124 14.79 -8.85 -10.65
C ARG A 124 15.89 -9.84 -10.28
N THR A 125 15.71 -11.11 -10.61
CA THR A 125 16.71 -12.17 -10.38
C THR A 125 18.07 -11.79 -10.95
N TRP A 126 18.12 -11.27 -12.18
CA TRP A 126 19.35 -10.81 -12.81
C TRP A 126 19.99 -9.63 -12.08
N LYS A 127 19.20 -8.61 -11.70
CA LYS A 127 19.71 -7.48 -10.90
C LYS A 127 20.26 -7.93 -9.55
N SER A 128 19.55 -8.85 -8.88
CA SER A 128 19.96 -9.41 -7.60
C SER A 128 21.21 -10.29 -7.71
N ALA A 129 21.31 -11.09 -8.78
CA ALA A 129 22.49 -11.89 -9.06
C ALA A 129 23.70 -11.02 -9.39
N LEU A 130 23.53 -9.98 -10.21
CA LEU A 130 24.59 -9.03 -10.53
C LEU A 130 25.07 -8.30 -9.27
N GLY A 131 24.15 -7.79 -8.45
CA GLY A 131 24.49 -7.15 -7.18
C GLY A 131 25.18 -8.10 -6.21
N GLY A 132 24.69 -9.35 -6.11
CA GLY A 132 25.31 -10.38 -5.29
C GLY A 132 26.72 -10.73 -5.75
N LEU A 133 26.94 -10.88 -7.06
CA LEU A 133 28.26 -11.20 -7.60
C LEU A 133 29.28 -10.08 -7.38
N LEU A 134 28.83 -8.81 -7.38
CA LEU A 134 29.69 -7.66 -7.10
C LEU A 134 30.12 -7.52 -5.64
N ILE A 135 29.38 -8.10 -4.69
CA ILE A 135 29.67 -8.00 -3.25
C ILE A 135 30.06 -9.37 -2.68
N ASN A 136 29.07 -10.26 -2.55
CA ASN A 136 29.23 -11.69 -2.34
C ASN A 136 27.87 -12.40 -2.57
N PRO A 137 27.85 -13.71 -2.87
CA PRO A 137 26.60 -14.43 -3.19
C PRO A 137 25.51 -14.39 -2.11
N LEU A 138 25.85 -14.18 -0.83
CA LEU A 138 24.87 -14.09 0.26
C LEU A 138 24.02 -12.82 0.20
N TRP A 139 24.42 -11.81 -0.58
CA TRP A 139 23.62 -10.61 -0.83
C TRP A 139 22.54 -10.80 -1.88
N MET A 140 22.62 -11.83 -2.72
CA MET A 140 21.62 -12.07 -3.77
C MET A 140 20.20 -12.19 -3.19
N PRO A 141 19.93 -13.00 -2.14
CA PRO A 141 18.61 -13.04 -1.51
C PRO A 141 18.15 -11.68 -1.00
N ILE A 142 19.04 -10.90 -0.36
CA ILE A 142 18.74 -9.57 0.17
C ILE A 142 18.30 -8.63 -0.95
N PHE A 143 19.06 -8.54 -2.04
CA PHE A 143 18.69 -7.68 -3.17
C PHE A 143 17.39 -8.12 -3.84
N TYR A 144 17.10 -9.42 -3.84
CA TYR A 144 15.85 -9.93 -4.40
C TYR A 144 14.65 -9.45 -3.59
N VAL A 145 14.68 -9.65 -2.27
CA VAL A 145 13.57 -9.26 -1.39
C VAL A 145 13.47 -7.74 -1.20
N MET A 146 14.60 -7.02 -1.19
CA MET A 146 14.61 -5.56 -1.21
C MET A 146 13.93 -5.04 -2.49
N GLY A 147 14.17 -5.69 -3.63
CA GLY A 147 13.46 -5.37 -4.87
C GLY A 147 11.95 -5.64 -4.81
N MET A 148 11.49 -6.57 -3.97
CA MET A 148 10.06 -6.72 -3.68
C MET A 148 9.56 -5.56 -2.83
N GLN A 149 10.24 -5.27 -1.72
CA GLN A 149 9.91 -4.19 -0.80
C GLN A 149 9.74 -2.83 -1.50
N ILE A 150 10.63 -2.48 -2.43
CA ILE A 150 10.54 -1.23 -3.22
C ILE A 150 9.27 -1.19 -4.09
N ILE A 151 8.85 -2.32 -4.64
CA ILE A 151 7.61 -2.39 -5.44
C ILE A 151 6.40 -2.21 -4.53
N GLU A 152 6.41 -2.83 -3.35
CA GLU A 152 5.32 -2.66 -2.37
C GLU A 152 5.16 -1.20 -1.95
N GLU A 153 6.27 -0.56 -1.60
CA GLU A 153 6.32 0.84 -1.20
C GLU A 153 5.81 1.76 -2.31
N LYS A 154 6.23 1.52 -3.56
CA LYS A 154 5.75 2.30 -4.71
C LYS A 154 4.24 2.18 -4.90
N ASN A 155 3.70 0.97 -4.81
CA ASN A 155 2.26 0.74 -4.99
C ASN A 155 1.44 1.37 -3.87
N LEU A 156 1.91 1.26 -2.61
CA LEU A 156 1.28 1.94 -1.47
C LEU A 156 1.34 3.47 -1.62
N GLY A 157 2.47 4.03 -2.05
CA GLY A 157 2.61 5.47 -2.27
C GLY A 157 1.71 6.00 -3.41
N ILE A 158 1.47 5.21 -4.46
CA ILE A 158 0.50 5.56 -5.52
C ILE A 158 -0.93 5.53 -4.97
N LEU A 159 -1.26 4.50 -4.17
CA LEU A 159 -2.57 4.38 -3.53
C LEU A 159 -2.84 5.54 -2.56
N ASN A 160 -1.86 5.89 -1.72
CA ASN A 160 -1.91 7.04 -0.81
C ASN A 160 -2.19 8.35 -1.57
N LYS A 161 -1.49 8.60 -2.68
CA LYS A 161 -1.74 9.78 -3.53
C LYS A 161 -3.16 9.80 -4.09
N ALA A 162 -3.72 8.65 -4.47
CA ALA A 162 -5.09 8.57 -4.95
C ALA A 162 -6.11 8.88 -3.83
N ILE A 163 -5.86 8.39 -2.61
CA ILE A 163 -6.68 8.66 -1.42
C ILE A 163 -6.68 10.17 -1.12
N ILE A 164 -5.51 10.78 -0.99
CA ILE A 164 -5.37 12.23 -0.76
C ILE A 164 -6.09 13.02 -1.85
N GLY A 165 -5.97 12.61 -3.12
CA GLY A 165 -6.67 13.26 -4.23
C GLY A 165 -8.19 13.18 -4.14
N VAL A 166 -8.75 12.08 -3.64
CA VAL A 166 -10.20 11.94 -3.38
C VAL A 166 -10.62 12.76 -2.17
N GLU A 167 -9.84 12.75 -1.08
CA GLU A 167 -10.12 13.54 0.13
C GLU A 167 -10.15 15.05 -0.17
N GLN A 168 -9.21 15.54 -0.98
CA GLN A 168 -9.18 16.93 -1.44
C GLN A 168 -10.42 17.28 -2.26
N LYS A 169 -10.87 16.39 -3.16
CA LYS A 169 -12.09 16.59 -3.95
C LYS A 169 -13.31 16.69 -3.04
N ILE A 170 -13.49 15.77 -2.09
CA ILE A 170 -14.60 15.80 -1.13
C ILE A 170 -14.56 17.08 -0.30
N SER A 171 -13.38 17.46 0.21
CA SER A 171 -13.20 18.67 1.00
C SER A 171 -13.50 19.94 0.21
N SER A 172 -13.17 19.99 -1.09
CA SER A 172 -13.44 21.13 -1.97
C SER A 172 -14.92 21.25 -2.40
N LEU A 173 -15.68 20.16 -2.34
CA LEU A 173 -17.12 20.14 -2.62
C LEU A 173 -17.97 20.64 -1.43
N SER A 174 -17.43 20.61 -0.20
CA SER A 174 -18.10 21.14 1.00
C SER A 174 -18.22 22.68 1.06
N PRO A 175 -17.21 23.52 0.72
CA PRO A 175 -17.33 24.97 0.84
C PRO A 175 -18.24 25.61 -0.21
N LEU A 176 -18.42 25.00 -1.38
CA LEU A 176 -19.27 25.54 -2.46
C LEU A 176 -20.78 25.34 -2.24
N ARG A 177 -21.19 24.59 -1.21
CA ARG A 177 -22.61 24.35 -0.91
C ARG A 177 -23.23 25.36 0.08
N ASN A 178 -22.41 26.18 0.74
CA ASN A 178 -22.90 27.20 1.69
C ASN A 178 -23.16 28.57 1.04
N GLU A 179 -22.72 28.80 -0.20
CA GLU A 179 -22.92 30.09 -0.90
C GLU A 179 -24.15 30.11 -1.84
N HIS A 180 -24.87 29.00 -1.99
CA HIS A 180 -26.10 28.94 -2.80
C HIS A 180 -27.40 28.88 -2.00
N GLU A 181 -27.33 29.03 -0.66
CA GLU A 181 -28.51 29.16 0.22
C GLU A 181 -28.79 30.61 0.66
N ILE A 182 -28.07 31.59 0.10
CA ILE A 182 -28.32 33.02 0.34
C ILE A 182 -28.65 33.69 -1.01
N THR A 183 -29.85 33.48 -1.54
CA THR A 183 -30.56 34.44 -2.40
C THR A 183 -32.05 34.15 -2.44
#